data_AF-A0A3S3W7F6-F1
#
_entry.id   AF-A0A3S3W7F6-F1
#
_cell.length_a   1.000
_cell.length_b   1.000
_cell.length_c   1.000
_cell.angle_alpha   90.00
_cell.angle_beta   90.00
_cell.angle_gamma   90.00
#
_symmetry.space_group_name_H-M   'P 1'
#
loop_
_entity.id
_entity.type
_entity.pdbx_description
1 polymer ?
#
loop_
_entity_poly.entity_id
_entity_poly.type
_entity_poly.pdbx_seq_one_letter_code
_entity_poly.pdbx_strand_id
1 'polypeptide(L)'
;MGKFFLIFIGIVFIAQTDKAQPNPKVWTPKYEVGLYNYLDSTSKSVMPDPVKRKKYVVFLVRRIKEGIPNGINSVSKDSLQSLHIRVEREYAIQEHNTGNADLVPFYEKWSPYTEKAFRQNYVAILGPKYPATVNKFCDCVIGKLKKIYPDSVLLPLPKDINKKVSKECLDVLQTP
;
A
#
# COMPACT_ATOMS: atom_id res chain seq x y z
N MET A 1 9.09 29.43 -12.72
CA MET A 1 7.68 29.10 -13.00
C MET A 1 7.53 28.86 -14.48
N GLY A 2 6.80 27.82 -14.91
CA GLY A 2 6.47 27.59 -16.33
C GLY A 2 7.14 26.36 -16.94
N LYS A 3 6.62 25.16 -16.62
CA LYS A 3 6.78 23.91 -17.42
C LYS A 3 5.94 22.72 -16.91
N PHE A 4 5.23 22.84 -15.79
CA PHE A 4 4.36 21.78 -15.26
C PHE A 4 2.95 21.71 -15.89
N PHE A 5 2.57 22.66 -16.75
CA PHE A 5 1.17 22.82 -17.17
C PHE A 5 0.77 22.10 -18.48
N LEU A 6 1.69 21.42 -19.16
CA LEU A 6 1.43 20.85 -20.50
C LEU A 6 1.18 19.34 -20.56
N ILE A 7 1.29 18.61 -19.44
CA ILE A 7 1.07 17.15 -19.42
C ILE A 7 -0.43 16.80 -19.23
N PHE A 8 -1.28 17.77 -18.88
CA PHE A 8 -2.67 17.50 -18.49
C PHE A 8 -3.71 17.50 -19.63
N ILE A 9 -3.38 17.96 -20.85
CA ILE A 9 -4.40 18.19 -21.90
C ILE A 9 -4.55 17.02 -22.88
N GLY A 10 -3.53 16.16 -23.04
CA GLY A 10 -3.56 15.07 -24.03
C GLY A 10 -4.46 13.86 -23.67
N ILE A 11 -4.86 13.71 -22.41
CA ILE A 11 -5.59 12.51 -21.92
C ILE A 11 -7.12 12.74 -21.90
N VAL A 12 -7.59 13.94 -22.25
CA VAL A 12 -9.02 14.31 -22.14
C VAL A 12 -9.87 13.83 -23.33
N PHE A 13 -9.28 13.49 -24.48
CA PHE A 13 -10.05 13.19 -25.69
C PHE A 13 -10.35 11.71 -26.00
N ILE A 14 -9.95 10.75 -25.15
CA ILE A 14 -10.28 9.32 -25.35
C ILE A 14 -11.31 8.82 -24.30
N ALA A 15 -11.91 9.72 -23.50
CA ALA A 15 -12.72 9.34 -22.34
C ALA A 15 -14.24 9.49 -22.52
N GLN A 16 -14.78 9.71 -23.73
CA GLN A 16 -16.22 9.98 -23.90
C GLN A 16 -17.03 9.01 -24.75
N THR A 17 -16.45 7.95 -25.30
CA THR A 17 -17.23 6.88 -25.91
C THR A 17 -16.63 5.54 -25.54
N ASP A 18 -17.11 4.98 -24.43
CA ASP A 18 -17.62 3.61 -24.44
C ASP A 18 -18.09 3.26 -23.03
N LYS A 19 -19.36 2.89 -22.94
CA LYS A 19 -19.86 2.14 -21.78
C LYS A 19 -18.92 0.96 -21.59
N ALA A 20 -18.31 0.86 -20.41
CA ALA A 20 -17.36 -0.19 -20.06
C ALA A 20 -17.99 -1.57 -20.33
N GLN A 21 -17.75 -2.10 -21.52
CA GLN A 21 -17.99 -3.51 -21.78
C GLN A 21 -16.91 -4.29 -21.04
N PRO A 22 -17.27 -5.35 -20.29
CA PRO A 22 -16.29 -6.24 -19.70
C PRO A 22 -15.54 -6.94 -20.84
N ASN A 23 -14.37 -6.40 -21.21
CA ASN A 23 -13.55 -6.95 -22.27
C ASN A 23 -12.88 -8.23 -21.73
N PRO A 24 -13.20 -9.43 -22.26
CA PRO A 24 -12.93 -10.69 -21.58
C PRO A 24 -11.45 -11.10 -21.49
N LYS A 25 -10.50 -10.32 -22.01
CA LYS A 25 -9.05 -10.59 -21.87
C LYS A 25 -8.21 -9.31 -21.80
N VAL A 26 -8.36 -8.52 -20.75
CA VAL A 26 -7.45 -7.37 -20.52
C VAL A 26 -6.01 -7.83 -20.24
N TRP A 27 -5.85 -8.99 -19.60
CA TRP A 27 -4.55 -9.61 -19.30
C TRP A 27 -3.94 -10.31 -20.52
N THR A 28 -3.55 -9.51 -21.51
CA THR A 28 -2.72 -9.96 -22.64
C THR A 28 -1.24 -9.93 -22.28
N PRO A 29 -0.39 -10.74 -22.95
CA PRO A 29 1.06 -10.67 -22.74
C PRO A 29 1.63 -9.26 -22.93
N LYS A 30 1.14 -8.52 -23.93
CA LYS A 30 1.54 -7.12 -24.18
C LYS A 30 1.19 -6.21 -23.00
N TYR A 31 0.00 -6.37 -22.43
CA TYR A 31 -0.45 -5.60 -21.28
C TYR A 31 0.38 -5.92 -20.03
N GLU A 32 0.63 -7.20 -19.78
CA GLU A 32 1.45 -7.64 -18.64
C GLU A 32 2.90 -7.15 -18.73
N VAL A 33 3.51 -7.21 -19.91
CA VAL A 33 4.86 -6.67 -20.15
C VAL A 33 4.88 -5.15 -19.97
N GLY A 34 3.85 -4.43 -20.46
CA GLY A 34 3.73 -2.99 -20.26
C GLY A 34 3.64 -2.62 -18.78
N LEU A 35 2.78 -3.31 -18.03
CA LEU A 35 2.63 -3.12 -16.59
C LEU A 35 3.93 -3.45 -15.84
N TYR A 36 4.58 -4.57 -16.18
CA TYR A 36 5.87 -4.96 -15.61
C TYR A 36 6.92 -3.86 -15.83
N ASN A 37 7.08 -3.38 -17.06
CA ASN A 37 8.08 -2.37 -17.41
C ASN A 37 7.83 -1.04 -16.69
N TYR A 38 6.55 -0.64 -16.57
CA TYR A 38 6.17 0.54 -15.80
C TYR A 38 6.58 0.38 -14.32
N LEU A 39 6.19 -0.73 -13.69
CA LEU A 39 6.49 -1.00 -12.28
C LEU A 39 8.00 -1.17 -12.01
N ASP A 40 8.74 -1.83 -12.91
CA ASP A 40 10.21 -1.92 -12.83
C ASP A 40 10.84 -0.53 -12.92
N SER A 41 10.41 0.29 -13.88
CA SER A 41 10.95 1.64 -14.06
C SER A 41 10.67 2.53 -12.85
N THR A 42 9.47 2.49 -12.28
CA THR A 42 9.11 3.32 -11.11
C THR A 42 9.76 2.82 -9.83
N SER A 43 10.01 1.51 -9.71
CA SER A 43 10.62 0.91 -8.51
C SER A 43 12.15 1.04 -8.48
N LYS A 44 12.81 1.43 -9.58
CA LYS A 44 14.28 1.53 -9.66
C LYS A 44 14.89 2.46 -8.61
N SER A 45 14.25 3.59 -8.32
CA SER A 45 14.76 4.59 -7.37
C SER A 45 14.72 4.11 -5.92
N VAL A 46 13.74 3.28 -5.58
CA VAL A 46 13.51 2.77 -4.22
C VAL A 46 14.11 1.37 -4.01
N MET A 47 14.26 0.59 -5.09
CA MET A 47 14.79 -0.76 -5.07
C MET A 47 15.81 -0.92 -6.21
N PRO A 48 17.06 -0.42 -6.05
CA PRO A 48 18.06 -0.40 -7.12
C PRO A 48 18.60 -1.80 -7.48
N ASP A 49 18.59 -2.75 -6.53
CA ASP A 49 18.96 -4.15 -6.77
C ASP A 49 18.01 -4.79 -7.81
N PRO A 50 18.53 -5.21 -8.99
CA PRO A 50 17.70 -5.74 -10.06
C PRO A 50 17.08 -7.10 -9.76
N VAL A 51 17.71 -7.93 -8.91
CA VAL A 51 17.19 -9.24 -8.53
C VAL A 51 16.02 -9.08 -7.57
N LYS A 52 16.19 -8.26 -6.53
CA LYS A 52 15.12 -7.93 -5.58
C LYS A 52 13.96 -7.23 -6.27
N ARG A 53 14.25 -6.24 -7.13
CA ARG A 53 13.23 -5.50 -7.89
C ARG A 53 12.43 -6.41 -8.82
N LYS A 54 13.09 -7.31 -9.54
CA LYS A 54 12.40 -8.29 -10.38
C LYS A 54 11.43 -9.15 -9.54
N LYS A 55 11.88 -9.66 -8.39
CA LYS A 55 11.04 -10.45 -7.47
C LYS A 55 9.81 -9.66 -7.01
N TYR A 56 10.01 -8.40 -6.60
CA TYR A 56 8.95 -7.49 -6.19
C TYR A 56 7.95 -7.21 -7.31
N VAL A 57 8.41 -6.81 -8.49
CA VAL A 57 7.55 -6.46 -9.62
C VAL A 57 6.75 -7.67 -10.11
N VAL A 58 7.35 -8.85 -10.19
CA VAL A 58 6.63 -10.10 -10.52
C VAL A 58 5.52 -10.36 -9.50
N PHE A 59 5.80 -10.16 -8.22
CA PHE A 59 4.80 -10.30 -7.16
C PHE A 59 3.64 -9.30 -7.34
N LEU A 60 3.94 -8.02 -7.57
CA LEU A 60 2.94 -6.99 -7.79
C LEU A 60 2.04 -7.31 -8.99
N VAL A 61 2.62 -7.62 -10.15
CA VAL A 61 1.87 -7.92 -11.38
C VAL A 61 0.89 -9.08 -11.13
N ARG A 62 1.36 -10.15 -10.47
CA ARG A 62 0.51 -11.29 -10.11
C ARG A 62 -0.66 -10.89 -9.21
N ARG A 63 -0.40 -10.15 -8.12
CA ARG A 63 -1.45 -9.77 -7.17
C ARG A 63 -2.42 -8.73 -7.73
N ILE A 64 -1.97 -7.83 -8.60
CA ILE A 64 -2.85 -6.89 -9.31
C ILE A 64 -3.79 -7.66 -10.24
N LYS A 65 -3.28 -8.67 -10.96
CA LYS A 65 -4.10 -9.54 -11.82
C LYS A 65 -5.13 -10.34 -11.05
N GLU A 66 -4.75 -10.89 -9.91
CA GLU A 66 -5.67 -11.59 -9.00
C GLU A 66 -6.72 -10.64 -8.39
N GLY A 67 -6.32 -9.42 -8.00
CA GLY A 67 -7.19 -8.45 -7.35
C GLY A 67 -8.12 -7.69 -8.31
N ILE A 68 -7.74 -7.56 -9.58
CA ILE A 68 -8.51 -6.84 -10.60
C ILE A 68 -8.48 -7.65 -11.91
N PRO A 69 -9.26 -8.73 -12.00
CA PRO A 69 -9.24 -9.63 -13.16
C PRO A 69 -9.65 -8.93 -14.47
N ASN A 70 -10.34 -7.79 -14.39
CA ASN A 70 -10.77 -7.00 -15.54
C ASN A 70 -9.79 -5.83 -15.87
N GLY A 71 -8.61 -5.81 -15.25
CA GLY A 71 -7.54 -4.84 -15.49
C GLY A 71 -7.68 -3.53 -14.72
N ILE A 72 -6.57 -2.79 -14.58
CA ILE A 72 -6.48 -1.65 -13.65
C ILE A 72 -7.49 -0.51 -13.96
N ASN A 73 -7.94 -0.41 -15.21
CA ASN A 73 -8.91 0.60 -15.64
C ASN A 73 -10.36 0.23 -15.26
N SER A 74 -10.62 -0.98 -14.75
CA SER A 74 -11.97 -1.44 -14.40
C SER A 74 -12.40 -1.00 -13.00
N VAL A 75 -11.55 -0.30 -12.25
CA VAL A 75 -11.82 0.13 -10.87
C VAL A 75 -11.45 1.60 -10.67
N SER A 76 -12.00 2.22 -9.63
CA SER A 76 -11.66 3.60 -9.27
C SER A 76 -10.21 3.72 -8.78
N LYS A 77 -9.69 4.95 -8.80
CA LYS A 77 -8.36 5.27 -8.26
C LYS A 77 -8.22 4.88 -6.78
N ASP A 78 -9.27 5.08 -5.98
CA ASP A 78 -9.27 4.72 -4.56
C ASP A 78 -9.15 3.21 -4.35
N SER A 79 -9.78 2.42 -5.22
CA SER A 79 -9.67 0.96 -5.21
C SER A 79 -8.27 0.50 -5.62
N LEU A 80 -7.67 1.12 -6.63
CA LEU A 80 -6.26 0.86 -7.01
C LEU A 80 -5.31 1.17 -5.85
N GLN A 81 -5.52 2.31 -5.20
CA GLN A 81 -4.69 2.75 -4.10
C GLN A 81 -4.82 1.82 -2.87
N SER A 82 -6.04 1.36 -2.58
CA SER A 82 -6.28 0.39 -1.50
C SER A 82 -5.64 -0.96 -1.81
N LEU A 83 -5.71 -1.41 -3.08
CA LEU A 83 -5.03 -2.61 -3.54
C LEU A 83 -3.51 -2.48 -3.41
N HIS A 84 -2.95 -1.34 -3.81
CA HIS A 84 -1.52 -1.06 -3.71
C HIS A 84 -1.00 -1.26 -2.27
N ILE A 85 -1.59 -0.58 -1.28
CA ILE A 85 -1.20 -0.74 0.14
C ILE A 85 -1.27 -2.21 0.56
N ARG A 86 -2.37 -2.89 0.21
CA ARG A 86 -2.60 -4.27 0.63
C ARG A 86 -1.52 -5.18 0.06
N VAL A 87 -1.23 -5.06 -1.23
CA VAL A 87 -0.23 -5.90 -1.92
C VAL A 87 1.18 -5.59 -1.40
N GLU A 88 1.52 -4.33 -1.15
CA GLU A 88 2.81 -3.98 -0.53
C GLU A 88 2.96 -4.61 0.86
N ARG A 89 1.90 -4.58 1.69
CA ARG A 89 1.90 -5.22 3.01
C ARG A 89 2.03 -6.74 2.91
N GLU A 90 1.35 -7.37 1.96
CA GLU A 90 1.44 -8.81 1.73
C GLU A 90 2.85 -9.22 1.30
N TYR A 91 3.45 -8.47 0.37
CA TYR A 91 4.85 -8.66 0.01
C TYR A 91 5.75 -8.48 1.24
N ALA A 92 5.46 -7.46 2.05
CA ALA A 92 6.21 -7.16 3.25
C ALA A 92 6.24 -8.35 4.23
N ILE A 93 5.06 -8.95 4.45
CA ILE A 93 4.88 -10.09 5.34
C ILE A 93 5.53 -11.36 4.74
N GLN A 94 5.41 -11.58 3.44
CA GLN A 94 5.97 -12.76 2.78
C GLN A 94 7.51 -12.79 2.84
N GLU A 95 8.18 -11.69 2.54
CA GLU A 95 9.65 -11.65 2.61
C GLU A 95 10.14 -11.76 4.06
N HIS A 96 9.42 -11.14 5.02
CA HIS A 96 9.70 -11.30 6.45
C HIS A 96 9.63 -12.78 6.89
N ASN A 97 8.57 -13.49 6.50
CA ASN A 97 8.36 -14.89 6.87
C ASN A 97 9.34 -15.85 6.20
N THR A 98 9.89 -15.49 5.04
CA THR A 98 10.85 -16.33 4.29
C THR A 98 12.31 -16.04 4.66
N GLY A 99 12.57 -15.22 5.68
CA GLY A 99 13.92 -14.88 6.13
C GLY A 99 14.68 -13.96 5.16
N ASN A 100 14.04 -13.53 4.07
CA ASN A 100 14.55 -12.50 3.17
C ASN A 100 14.17 -11.12 3.71
N ALA A 101 14.61 -10.80 4.92
CA ALA A 101 14.27 -9.58 5.66
C ALA A 101 14.78 -8.26 5.02
N ASP A 102 15.06 -8.26 3.71
CA ASP A 102 15.51 -7.12 2.92
C ASP A 102 14.36 -6.40 2.21
N LEU A 103 13.15 -6.39 2.79
CA LEU A 103 12.28 -5.25 2.53
C LEU A 103 13.00 -4.06 3.13
N VAL A 104 13.64 -3.29 2.25
CA VAL A 104 14.30 -2.05 2.63
C VAL A 104 13.27 -1.23 3.39
N PRO A 105 13.44 -1.06 4.70
CA PRO A 105 12.50 -0.30 5.49
C PRO A 105 12.42 1.09 4.86
N PHE A 106 11.22 1.52 4.51
CA PHE A 106 11.04 2.83 3.90
C PHE A 106 10.27 3.74 4.85
N TYR A 107 10.60 5.02 4.79
CA TYR A 107 9.95 6.05 5.58
C TYR A 107 8.76 6.59 4.79
N GLU A 108 7.56 6.32 5.28
CA GLU A 108 6.32 6.89 4.75
C GLU A 108 5.96 8.14 5.53
N LYS A 109 5.72 9.28 4.88
CA LYS A 109 5.37 10.52 5.60
C LYS A 109 4.04 10.37 6.33
N TRP A 110 3.93 11.03 7.49
CA TRP A 110 2.62 11.15 8.12
C TRP A 110 1.72 12.00 7.25
N SER A 111 0.58 11.43 6.91
CA SER A 111 -0.49 12.09 6.18
C SER A 111 -1.83 11.58 6.72
N PRO A 112 -2.94 12.30 6.48
CA PRO A 112 -4.27 11.78 6.80
C PRO A 112 -4.53 10.39 6.19
N TYR A 113 -3.89 10.11 5.05
CA TYR A 113 -3.97 8.83 4.37
C TYR A 113 -3.18 7.73 5.11
N THR A 114 -1.92 7.98 5.48
CA THR A 114 -1.07 7.04 6.24
C THR A 114 -1.73 6.68 7.57
N GLU A 115 -2.30 7.68 8.26
CA GLU A 115 -3.04 7.48 9.50
C GLU A 115 -4.30 6.63 9.29
N LYS A 116 -5.08 6.92 8.23
CA LYS A 116 -6.25 6.12 7.87
C LYS A 116 -5.88 4.66 7.60
N ALA A 117 -4.79 4.42 6.87
CA ALA A 117 -4.32 3.07 6.55
C ALA A 117 -3.85 2.30 7.80
N PHE A 118 -3.30 2.99 8.81
CA PHE A 118 -2.99 2.40 10.11
C PHE A 118 -4.25 2.05 10.89
N ARG A 119 -5.20 2.99 11.00
CA ARG A 119 -6.49 2.77 11.68
C ARG A 119 -7.25 1.60 11.08
N GLN A 120 -7.40 1.58 9.76
CA GLN A 120 -8.13 0.52 9.06
C GLN A 120 -7.54 -0.86 9.34
N ASN A 121 -6.20 -0.98 9.42
CA ASN A 121 -5.55 -2.24 9.77
C ASN A 121 -5.91 -2.71 11.18
N TYR A 122 -5.78 -1.84 12.18
CA TYR A 122 -6.09 -2.20 13.56
C TYR A 122 -7.59 -2.43 13.77
N VAL A 123 -8.46 -1.64 13.13
CA VAL A 123 -9.91 -1.85 13.16
C VAL A 123 -10.29 -3.19 12.53
N ALA A 124 -9.68 -3.57 11.42
CA ALA A 124 -9.95 -4.87 10.79
C ALA A 124 -9.53 -6.05 11.69
N ILE A 125 -8.43 -5.92 12.43
CA ILE A 125 -7.88 -7.00 13.28
C ILE A 125 -8.54 -7.05 14.67
N LEU A 126 -8.71 -5.89 15.31
CA LEU A 126 -9.12 -5.78 16.71
C LEU A 126 -10.57 -5.32 16.87
N GLY A 127 -11.15 -4.67 15.86
CA GLY A 127 -12.50 -4.12 15.92
C GLY A 127 -13.59 -5.13 16.26
N PRO A 128 -13.58 -6.37 15.73
CA PRO A 128 -14.56 -7.38 16.11
C PRO A 128 -14.54 -7.73 17.61
N LYS A 129 -13.37 -7.64 18.25
CA LYS A 129 -13.20 -7.98 19.68
C LYS A 129 -13.37 -6.77 20.60
N TYR A 130 -13.03 -5.59 20.13
CA TYR A 130 -12.99 -4.36 20.93
C TYR A 130 -13.66 -3.17 20.21
N PRO A 131 -14.93 -3.27 19.81
CA PRO A 131 -15.57 -2.28 18.93
C PRO A 131 -15.63 -0.86 19.53
N ALA A 132 -15.79 -0.75 20.86
CA ALA A 132 -15.90 0.53 21.55
C ALA A 132 -14.54 1.24 21.76
N THR A 133 -13.44 0.47 21.85
CA THR A 133 -12.13 0.98 22.28
C THR A 133 -11.06 0.91 21.19
N VAL A 134 -11.31 0.19 20.08
CA VAL A 134 -10.33 0.02 19.00
C VAL A 134 -9.87 1.35 18.40
N ASN A 135 -10.75 2.34 18.27
CA ASN A 135 -10.38 3.65 17.75
C ASN A 135 -9.42 4.38 18.70
N LYS A 136 -9.67 4.33 20.01
CA LYS A 136 -8.79 4.89 21.04
C LYS A 136 -7.44 4.18 21.07
N PHE A 137 -7.42 2.86 20.87
CA PHE A 137 -6.18 2.11 20.71
C PHE A 137 -5.39 2.56 19.49
N CYS A 138 -6.05 2.75 18.34
CA CYS A 138 -5.41 3.28 17.13
C CYS A 138 -4.82 4.69 17.37
N ASP A 139 -5.56 5.56 18.06
CA ASP A 139 -5.09 6.90 18.43
C ASP A 139 -3.83 6.84 19.29
N CYS A 140 -3.82 5.96 20.29
CA CYS A 140 -2.65 5.74 21.14
C CYS A 140 -1.44 5.27 20.32
N VAL A 141 -1.62 4.26 19.46
CA VAL A 141 -0.53 3.71 18.66
C VAL A 141 0.02 4.77 17.70
N ILE A 142 -0.84 5.47 16.95
CA ILE A 142 -0.41 6.53 16.03
C ILE A 142 0.29 7.66 16.79
N GLY A 143 -0.26 8.09 17.93
CA GLY A 143 0.34 9.14 18.76
C GLY A 143 1.73 8.75 19.27
N LYS A 144 1.93 7.49 19.68
CA LYS A 144 3.23 6.97 20.11
C LYS A 144 4.21 6.84 18.94
N LEU A 145 3.77 6.33 17.79
CA LEU A 145 4.61 6.21 16.60
C LEU A 145 5.06 7.58 16.09
N LYS A 146 4.19 8.59 16.11
CA LYS A 146 4.56 9.99 15.79
C LYS A 146 5.59 10.58 16.75
N LYS A 147 5.65 10.13 18.01
CA LYS A 147 6.71 10.56 18.94
C LYS A 147 8.06 9.91 18.63
N ILE A 148 8.06 8.66 18.15
CA ILE A 148 9.28 7.92 17.78
C ILE A 148 9.79 8.41 16.41
N TYR A 149 8.86 8.67 15.49
CA TYR A 149 9.13 9.10 14.12
C TYR A 149 8.23 10.32 13.80
N PRO A 150 8.69 11.56 14.02
CA PRO A 150 7.85 12.76 13.92
C PRO A 150 7.41 13.11 12.49
N ASP A 151 8.28 12.93 11.50
CA ASP A 151 8.01 13.37 10.13
C ASP A 151 7.52 12.25 9.20
N SER A 152 7.78 10.99 9.57
CA SER A 152 7.48 9.80 8.78
C SER A 152 7.33 8.59 9.67
N VAL A 153 7.03 7.41 9.14
CA VAL A 153 6.99 6.14 9.86
C VAL A 153 7.74 5.09 9.07
N LEU A 154 8.58 4.32 9.76
CA LEU A 154 9.32 3.24 9.15
C LEU A 154 8.40 2.03 8.91
N LEU A 155 8.30 1.59 7.65
CA LEU A 155 7.47 0.46 7.25
C LEU A 155 8.31 -0.65 6.60
N PRO A 156 8.08 -1.93 6.94
CA PRO A 156 7.22 -2.38 8.05
C PRO A 156 7.80 -1.93 9.41
N LEU A 157 6.92 -1.75 10.41
CA LEU A 157 7.36 -1.35 11.74
C LEU A 157 8.34 -2.41 12.31
N PRO A 158 9.52 -2.00 12.83
CA PRO A 158 10.41 -2.92 13.52
C PRO A 158 9.66 -3.65 14.65
N LYS A 159 9.89 -4.95 14.78
CA LYS A 159 9.15 -5.84 15.71
C LYS A 159 9.18 -5.31 17.14
N ASP A 160 10.33 -4.83 17.61
CA ASP A 160 10.49 -4.33 18.98
C ASP A 160 9.72 -3.03 19.21
N ILE A 161 9.69 -2.14 18.22
CA ILE A 161 8.90 -0.90 18.26
C ILE A 161 7.41 -1.25 18.28
N ASN A 162 6.96 -2.13 17.38
CA ASN A 162 5.55 -2.53 17.32
C ASN A 162 5.10 -3.21 18.63
N LYS A 163 5.91 -4.12 19.18
CA LYS A 163 5.63 -4.80 20.46
C LYS A 163 5.58 -3.81 21.62
N LYS A 164 6.54 -2.90 21.71
CA LYS A 164 6.60 -1.87 22.76
C LYS A 164 5.38 -0.95 22.69
N VAL A 165 5.12 -0.35 21.53
CA VAL A 165 4.01 0.60 21.34
C VAL A 165 2.67 -0.08 21.58
N SER A 166 2.48 -1.30 21.05
CA SER A 166 1.24 -2.04 21.27
C SER A 166 1.03 -2.31 22.76
N LYS A 167 2.06 -2.76 23.49
CA LYS A 167 1.98 -3.02 24.93
C LYS A 167 1.58 -1.77 25.72
N GLU A 168 2.17 -0.63 25.41
CA GLU A 168 1.84 0.66 26.05
C GLU A 168 0.42 1.15 25.75
N CYS A 169 -0.20 0.66 24.68
CA CYS A 169 -1.56 1.03 24.29
C CYS A 169 -2.61 -0.03 24.65
N LEU A 170 -2.21 -1.23 25.07
CA LEU A 170 -3.14 -2.32 25.41
C LEU A 170 -4.10 -1.94 26.55
N ASP A 171 -3.66 -1.11 27.50
CA ASP A 171 -4.48 -0.68 28.63
C ASP A 171 -5.74 0.08 28.19
N VAL A 172 -5.69 0.72 27.02
CA VAL A 172 -6.83 1.42 26.40
C VAL A 172 -7.93 0.45 25.93
N LEU A 173 -7.56 -0.81 25.63
CA LEU A 173 -8.53 -1.84 25.23
C LEU A 173 -9.22 -2.50 26.43
N GLN A 174 -8.68 -2.34 27.63
CA GLN A 174 -9.17 -2.95 28.87
C GLN A 174 -10.06 -2.02 29.69
N THR A 175 -10.18 -0.75 29.30
CA THR A 175 -11.07 0.20 29.96
C THR A 175 -12.49 0.03 29.39
N PRO A 176 -13.50 -0.34 30.20
CA PRO A 176 -14.88 -0.48 29.75
C PRO A 176 -15.48 0.84 29.22
#